data_AF-A0A7Y2ES75-F1
#
_entry.id   AF-A0A7Y2ES75-F1
#
_cell.length_a   1.000
_cell.length_b   1.000
_cell.length_c   1.000
_cell.angle_alpha   90.00
_cell.angle_beta   90.00
_cell.angle_gamma   90.00
#
_symmetry.space_group_name_H-M   'P 1'
#
loop_
_entity.id
_entity.type
_entity.pdbx_description
1 polymer ?
#
loop_
_entity_poly.entity_id
_entity_poly.type
_entity_poly.pdbx_seq_one_letter_code
_entity_poly.pdbx_strand_id
1 'polypeptide(L)'
;MDAGKIGRAIEIALEADGFGDSATRHDIAFHMTDWLDDLKDWHRFCETPQNFDADETVKLLVGFLVHAPNHMAAASKLLTGIPVMDIFQVGAVETADQE
;
A
#
# COMPACT_ATOMS: atom_id res chain seq x y z
N MET A 1 5.95 0.82 -11.96
CA MET A 1 6.88 -0.34 -11.78
C MET A 1 6.19 -1.58 -12.39
N ASP A 2 6.82 -2.75 -12.53
CA ASP A 2 6.11 -3.93 -13.09
C ASP A 2 5.33 -4.68 -12.00
N ALA A 3 4.09 -4.24 -11.75
CA ALA A 3 3.23 -4.77 -10.69
C ALA A 3 2.99 -6.28 -10.85
N GLY A 4 2.79 -6.78 -12.08
CA GLY A 4 2.54 -8.20 -12.33
C GLY A 4 3.74 -9.09 -11.97
N LYS A 5 4.97 -8.65 -12.31
CA LYS A 5 6.18 -9.39 -11.92
C LYS A 5 6.40 -9.37 -10.41
N ILE A 6 6.19 -8.21 -9.76
CA ILE A 6 6.38 -8.06 -8.31
C ILE A 6 5.33 -8.89 -7.55
N GLY A 7 4.06 -8.79 -7.93
CA GLY A 7 2.98 -9.54 -7.31
C GLY A 7 3.20 -11.05 -7.41
N ARG A 8 3.60 -11.54 -8.59
CA ARG A 8 3.92 -12.96 -8.76
C ARG A 8 5.11 -13.42 -7.92
N ALA A 9 6.13 -12.58 -7.75
CA ALA A 9 7.26 -12.90 -6.87
C ALA A 9 6.81 -13.02 -5.40
N ILE A 10 5.89 -12.17 -4.95
CA ILE A 10 5.28 -12.25 -3.61
C ILE A 10 4.49 -13.55 -3.45
N GLU A 11 3.61 -13.87 -4.41
CA GLU A 11 2.80 -15.11 -4.37
C GLU A 11 3.69 -16.36 -4.28
N ILE A 12 4.76 -16.44 -5.08
CA ILE A 12 5.71 -17.57 -5.07
C ILE A 12 6.42 -17.68 -3.72
N ALA A 13 6.86 -16.55 -3.14
CA ALA A 13 7.55 -16.55 -1.85
C ALA A 13 6.62 -17.03 -0.72
N LEU A 14 5.38 -16.55 -0.69
CA LEU A 14 4.39 -16.96 0.29
C LEU A 14 3.97 -18.43 0.12
N GLU A 15 3.86 -18.92 -1.11
CA GLU A 15 3.57 -20.34 -1.37
C GLU A 15 4.73 -21.23 -0.88
N ALA A 16 5.97 -20.84 -1.15
CA ALA A 16 7.15 -21.59 -0.71
C ALA A 16 7.28 -21.66 0.83
N ASP A 17 6.79 -20.64 1.54
CA ASP A 17 6.73 -20.61 3.00
C ASP A 17 5.50 -21.37 3.57
N GLY A 18 4.60 -21.86 2.71
CA GLY A 18 3.36 -22.51 3.13
C GLY A 18 2.31 -21.55 3.70
N PHE A 19 2.40 -20.26 3.37
CA PHE A 19 1.52 -19.22 3.89
C PHE A 19 0.17 -19.19 3.16
N GLY A 20 -0.92 -19.33 3.93
CA GLY A 20 -2.28 -19.13 3.46
C GLY A 20 -2.73 -20.05 2.32
N ASP A 21 -3.91 -19.78 1.77
CA ASP A 21 -4.36 -20.37 0.51
C ASP A 21 -4.01 -19.46 -0.68
N SER A 22 -4.30 -19.92 -1.90
CA SER A 22 -4.00 -19.17 -3.12
C SER A 22 -4.70 -17.80 -3.17
N ALA A 23 -5.92 -17.70 -2.63
CA ALA A 23 -6.70 -16.47 -2.64
C ALA A 23 -6.07 -15.44 -1.68
N THR A 24 -5.72 -15.86 -0.47
CA THR A 24 -5.07 -15.00 0.53
C THR A 24 -3.74 -14.45 0.02
N ARG A 25 -2.91 -15.30 -0.62
CA ARG A 25 -1.63 -14.87 -1.20
C ARG A 25 -1.83 -13.85 -2.33
N HIS A 26 -2.83 -14.08 -3.18
CA HIS A 26 -3.18 -13.16 -4.25
C HIS A 26 -3.66 -11.80 -3.71
N ASP A 27 -4.52 -11.79 -2.70
CA ASP A 27 -5.01 -10.54 -2.07
C ASP A 27 -3.86 -9.75 -1.44
N ILE A 28 -2.91 -10.43 -0.78
CA ILE A 28 -1.70 -9.79 -0.26
C ILE A 28 -0.88 -9.19 -1.40
N ALA A 29 -0.64 -9.93 -2.48
CA ALA A 29 0.15 -9.46 -3.61
C ALA A 29 -0.52 -8.27 -4.31
N PHE A 30 -1.84 -8.29 -4.48
CA PHE A 30 -2.62 -7.18 -4.99
C PHE A 30 -2.45 -5.93 -4.14
N HIS A 31 -2.69 -6.03 -2.83
CA HIS A 31 -2.52 -4.90 -1.92
C HIS A 31 -1.06 -4.41 -1.82
N MET A 32 -0.07 -5.27 -2.05
CA MET A 32 1.33 -4.83 -2.09
C MET A 32 1.75 -4.18 -3.41
N THR A 33 0.92 -4.21 -4.46
CA THR A 33 1.32 -3.75 -5.80
C THR A 33 0.43 -2.69 -6.44
N ASP A 34 -0.83 -2.56 -6.02
CA ASP A 34 -1.81 -1.64 -6.64
C ASP A 34 -1.38 -0.15 -6.59
N TRP A 35 -0.63 0.23 -5.55
CA TRP A 35 -0.16 1.61 -5.31
C TRP A 35 1.25 1.90 -5.85
N LEU A 36 1.84 1.01 -6.66
CA LEU A 36 3.23 1.16 -7.12
C LEU A 36 3.44 2.33 -8.09
N ASP A 37 2.40 2.76 -8.81
CA ASP A 37 2.51 3.95 -9.66
C ASP A 37 2.45 5.23 -8.82
N ASP A 38 1.66 5.27 -7.73
CA ASP A 38 1.72 6.37 -6.76
C ASP A 38 3.09 6.45 -6.08
N LEU A 39 3.70 5.31 -5.74
CA LEU A 39 5.07 5.27 -5.21
C LEU A 39 6.08 5.82 -6.20
N LYS A 40 5.94 5.48 -7.49
CA LYS A 40 6.83 5.98 -8.54
C LYS A 40 6.72 7.49 -8.68
N ASP A 41 5.52 8.03 -8.62
CA ASP A 41 5.30 9.47 -8.67
C ASP A 41 5.82 10.19 -7.42
N TRP A 42 5.57 9.62 -6.23
CA TRP A 42 6.14 10.10 -4.96
C TRP A 42 7.67 10.11 -4.99
N HIS A 43 8.29 9.04 -5.47
CA HIS A 43 9.74 8.97 -5.62
C HIS A 43 10.26 10.07 -6.54
N ARG A 44 9.62 10.28 -7.71
CA ARG A 44 9.99 11.35 -8.65
C ARG A 44 9.91 12.73 -8.01
N PHE A 45 8.86 12.98 -7.21
CA PHE A 45 8.73 14.21 -6.43
C PHE A 45 9.86 14.36 -5.41
N CYS A 46 10.17 13.32 -4.64
CA CYS A 46 11.27 13.36 -3.66
C CYS A 46 12.64 13.63 -4.31
N GLU A 47 12.90 13.14 -5.52
CA GLU A 47 14.16 13.38 -6.23
C GLU A 47 14.27 14.80 -6.79
N THR A 48 13.15 15.39 -7.22
CA THR A 48 13.15 16.68 -7.94
C THR A 48 11.99 17.59 -7.56
N PRO A 49 11.82 17.96 -6.28
CA PRO A 49 10.64 18.69 -5.81
C PRO A 49 10.46 20.05 -6.47
N GLN A 50 11.54 20.69 -6.91
CA GLN A 50 11.52 21.97 -7.63
C GLN A 50 10.86 21.93 -9.01
N ASN A 51 10.63 20.74 -9.56
CA ASN A 51 9.99 20.54 -10.86
C ASN A 51 8.47 20.44 -10.77
N PHE A 52 7.90 20.49 -9.57
CA PHE A 52 6.46 20.38 -9.33
C PHE A 52 5.93 21.72 -8.85
N ASP A 53 4.79 22.13 -9.39
CA ASP A 53 4.06 23.26 -8.82
C ASP A 53 3.26 22.85 -7.57
N ALA A 54 2.63 23.84 -6.92
CA ALA A 54 1.88 23.60 -5.70
C ALA A 54 0.66 22.69 -5.92
N ASP A 55 -0.04 22.83 -7.04
CA ASP A 55 -1.25 22.06 -7.34
C ASP A 55 -0.90 20.59 -7.66
N GLU A 56 0.16 20.38 -8.43
CA GLU A 56 0.72 19.05 -8.71
C GLU A 56 1.18 18.38 -7.42
N THR A 57 1.88 19.12 -6.55
CA THR A 57 2.37 18.60 -5.26
C THR A 57 1.22 18.18 -4.36
N VAL A 58 0.17 19.00 -4.23
CA VAL A 58 -1.00 18.66 -3.39
C VAL A 58 -1.74 17.44 -3.94
N LYS A 59 -1.96 17.36 -5.26
CA LYS A 59 -2.60 16.19 -5.88
C LYS A 59 -1.82 14.91 -5.63
N LEU A 60 -0.51 14.98 -5.76
CA LEU A 60 0.38 13.85 -5.54
C LEU A 60 0.36 13.40 -4.08
N LEU A 61 0.44 14.33 -3.13
CA LEU A 61 0.34 14.05 -1.70
C LEU A 61 -0.98 13.36 -1.35
N VAL A 62 -2.10 13.91 -1.80
CA VAL A 62 -3.43 13.34 -1.53
C VAL A 62 -3.57 11.95 -2.16
N GLY A 63 -3.14 11.77 -3.41
CA GLY A 63 -3.21 10.48 -4.10
C GLY A 63 -2.44 9.40 -3.35
N PHE A 64 -1.17 9.65 -3.03
CA PHE A 64 -0.34 8.68 -2.33
C PHE A 64 -0.86 8.39 -0.91
N LEU A 65 -1.22 9.41 -0.13
CA LEU A 65 -1.66 9.26 1.26
C LEU A 65 -3.03 8.60 1.43
N VAL A 66 -3.91 8.68 0.42
CA VAL A 66 -5.22 8.01 0.48
C VAL A 66 -5.14 6.59 -0.07
N HIS A 67 -4.31 6.34 -1.08
CA HIS A 67 -4.24 5.04 -1.74
C HIS A 67 -3.31 4.06 -1.01
N ALA A 68 -2.02 4.39 -0.88
CA ALA A 68 -1.02 3.45 -0.38
C ALA A 68 -1.27 2.97 1.07
N PRO A 69 -1.59 3.84 2.06
CA PRO A 69 -1.79 3.40 3.44
C PRO A 69 -2.93 2.39 3.62
N ASN A 70 -4.04 2.54 2.88
CA ASN A 70 -5.16 1.61 2.94
C ASN A 70 -4.77 0.21 2.46
N HIS A 71 -4.04 0.13 1.34
CA HIS A 71 -3.55 -1.13 0.81
C HIS A 71 -2.48 -1.75 1.73
N MET A 72 -1.56 -0.95 2.26
CA MET A 72 -0.57 -1.43 3.23
C MET A 72 -1.21 -1.95 4.53
N ALA A 73 -2.26 -1.29 5.01
CA ALA A 73 -3.00 -1.74 6.19
C ALA A 73 -3.70 -3.07 5.96
N ALA A 74 -4.34 -3.24 4.79
CA ALA A 74 -4.95 -4.51 4.39
C ALA A 74 -3.91 -5.63 4.27
N ALA A 75 -2.80 -5.39 3.57
CA ALA A 75 -1.71 -6.36 3.42
C ALA A 75 -1.10 -6.76 4.76
N SER A 76 -0.85 -5.79 5.66
CA SER A 76 -0.35 -6.04 7.02
C SER A 76 -1.30 -6.97 7.79
N LYS A 77 -2.60 -6.68 7.75
CA LYS A 77 -3.61 -7.49 8.44
C LYS A 77 -3.66 -8.91 7.90
N LEU A 78 -3.64 -9.07 6.56
CA LEU A 78 -3.70 -10.38 5.90
C LEU A 78 -2.43 -11.21 6.16
N LEU A 79 -1.24 -10.61 6.08
CA LEU A 79 0.03 -11.32 6.19
C LEU A 79 0.40 -11.65 7.64
N THR A 80 0.17 -10.71 8.57
CA THR A 80 0.68 -10.83 9.95
C THR A 80 -0.41 -11.10 10.98
N GLY A 81 -1.69 -10.89 10.62
CA GLY A 81 -2.80 -10.85 11.56
C GLY A 81 -2.86 -9.58 12.43
N ILE A 82 -1.84 -8.72 12.37
CA ILE A 82 -1.70 -7.52 13.19
C ILE A 82 -2.30 -6.32 12.43
N PRO A 83 -3.33 -5.65 12.97
CA PRO A 83 -3.88 -4.44 12.37
C PRO A 83 -2.91 -3.27 12.50
N VAL A 84 -2.99 -2.32 11.57
CA VAL A 84 -2.34 -1.01 11.74
C VAL A 84 -3.03 -0.28 12.90
N MET A 85 -2.21 0.33 13.76
CA MET A 85 -2.66 1.07 14.93
C MET A 85 -2.34 2.55 14.77
N ASP A 86 -3.21 3.42 15.26
CA ASP A 86 -2.94 4.87 15.33
C ASP A 86 -1.99 5.20 16.49
N ILE A 87 -0.70 4.94 16.27
CA ILE A 87 0.36 5.19 17.26
C ILE A 87 0.51 6.68 17.61
N PHE A 88 0.20 7.57 16.66
CA PHE A 88 0.36 9.01 16.84
C PHE A 88 -0.90 9.71 17.37
N GLN A 89 -2.00 8.96 17.56
CA GLN A 89 -3.25 9.44 18.14
C GLN A 89 -3.84 10.63 17.38
N VAL A 90 -3.78 10.58 16.05
CA VAL A 90 -4.30 11.63 15.16
C VAL A 90 -5.67 11.28 14.54
N GLY A 91 -6.25 10.15 14.92
CA GLY A 91 -7.45 9.60 14.29
C GLY A 91 -7.15 8.96 12.93
N ALA A 92 -5.97 8.36 12.75
CA ALA A 92 -5.52 7.82 11.46
C ALA A 92 -6.28 6.56 11.02
N VAL A 93 -6.95 5.88 11.95
CA VAL A 93 -7.74 4.67 11.70
C VAL A 93 -9.11 4.88 12.30
N GLU A 94 -10.14 4.91 11.46
CA GLU A 94 -11.53 4.88 11.91
C GLU A 94 -11.98 3.42 12.00
N THR A 95 -12.61 3.05 13.12
CA THR A 95 -13.42 1.84 13.12
C THR A 95 -14.67 2.18 12.34
N ALA A 96 -14.96 1.45 11.26
CA ALA A 96 -16.31 1.49 10.69
C ALA A 96 -17.27 1.09 11.81
N ASP A 97 -18.01 2.06 12.35
CA ASP A 97 -19.04 1.79 13.34
C ASP A 97 -19.99 0.77 12.71
N GLN A 98 -20.08 -0.41 13.32
CA GLN A 98 -21.10 -1.38 12.97
C GLN A 98 -22.42 -0.85 13.55
N GLU A 99 -23.16 -0.08 12.74
CA GLU A 99 -24.59 0.17 12.99
C GLU A 99 -25.41 -1.12 12.88
#